data_AF-A0A7C9KW60-F1
#
_entry.id   AF-A0A7C9KW60-F1
#
_cell.length_a   1.000
_cell.length_b   1.000
_cell.length_c   1.000
_cell.angle_alpha   90.00
_cell.angle_beta   90.00
_cell.angle_gamma   90.00
#
_symmetry.space_group_name_H-M   'P 1'
#
loop_
_entity.id
_entity.type
_entity.pdbx_description
1 polymer ?
#
loop_
_entity_poly.entity_id
_entity_poly.type
_entity_poly.pdbx_seq_one_letter_code
_entity_poly.pdbx_strand_id
1 'polypeptide(L)'
;MRYSEQIKPISYLKTNAAAVMTTLAESRSPMIITQNGEAKAVIQDIASYEQTQETMALLKILALGQQQVKTGEITPVKDVIQRLKNKEKFT
;
A
#
# COMPACT_ATOMS: atom_id res chain seq x y z
N MET A 1 -8.47 1.78 -15.59
CA MET A 1 -8.84 0.43 -15.12
C MET A 1 -10.28 0.16 -15.52
N ARG A 2 -10.56 -0.92 -16.27
CA ARG A 2 -11.93 -1.36 -16.55
C ARG A 2 -12.34 -2.41 -15.52
N TYR A 3 -12.99 -1.98 -14.44
CA TYR A 3 -13.43 -2.87 -13.37
C TYR A 3 -14.42 -3.95 -13.83
N SER A 4 -15.12 -3.73 -14.95
CA SER A 4 -16.05 -4.71 -15.54
C SER A 4 -15.41 -6.05 -15.88
N GLU A 5 -14.12 -6.09 -16.19
CA GLU A 5 -13.39 -7.33 -16.52
C GLU A 5 -12.81 -8.01 -15.27
N GLN A 6 -12.68 -7.26 -14.18
CA GLN A 6 -12.08 -7.68 -12.90
C GLN A 6 -13.12 -8.18 -11.89
N ILE A 7 -14.42 -8.12 -12.20
CA ILE A 7 -15.47 -8.65 -11.34
C ILE A 7 -15.79 -10.09 -11.75
N LYS A 8 -15.61 -11.04 -10.83
CA LYS A 8 -15.92 -12.46 -11.05
C LYS A 8 -16.70 -13.03 -9.87
N PRO A 9 -17.68 -13.94 -10.10
CA PRO A 9 -18.36 -14.60 -9.01
C PRO A 9 -17.43 -15.58 -8.28
N ILE A 10 -17.71 -15.86 -7.01
CA ILE A 10 -16.92 -16.80 -6.20
C ILE A 10 -16.85 -18.21 -6.80
N SER A 11 -17.87 -18.61 -7.58
CA SER A 11 -17.85 -19.87 -8.34
C SER A 11 -16.73 -19.92 -9.37
N TYR A 12 -16.43 -18.81 -10.05
CA TYR A 12 -15.35 -18.73 -11.04
C TYR A 12 -14.00 -18.97 -10.37
N LEU A 13 -13.77 -18.37 -9.20
CA LEU A 13 -12.53 -18.56 -8.44
C LEU A 13 -12.34 -20.02 -8.03
N LYS A 14 -13.40 -20.69 -7.57
CA LYS A 14 -13.34 -22.10 -7.16
C LYS A 14 -12.90 -23.02 -8.30
N THR A 15 -13.34 -22.75 -9.52
CA THR A 15 -13.02 -23.58 -10.69
C THR A 15 -11.69 -23.21 -11.34
N ASN A 16 -11.23 -21.95 -11.22
CA ASN A 16 -10.11 -21.41 -11.99
C ASN A 16 -8.98 -20.84 -11.13
N ALA A 17 -8.81 -21.31 -9.89
CA ALA A 17 -7.89 -20.72 -8.91
C ALA A 17 -6.46 -20.52 -9.44
N ALA A 18 -5.87 -21.54 -10.09
CA ALA A 18 -4.52 -21.45 -10.64
C ALA A 18 -4.39 -20.36 -11.71
N ALA A 19 -5.32 -20.30 -12.68
CA ALA A 19 -5.33 -19.28 -13.72
C ALA A 19 -5.55 -17.87 -13.15
N VAL A 20 -6.38 -17.75 -12.10
CA VAL A 20 -6.56 -16.48 -11.37
C VAL A 20 -5.25 -16.04 -10.73
N MET A 21 -4.50 -16.94 -10.09
CA MET A 21 -3.20 -16.59 -9.48
C MET A 21 -2.20 -16.10 -10.52
N THR A 22 -2.09 -16.79 -11.66
CA THR A 22 -1.23 -16.35 -12.79
C THR A 22 -1.64 -14.96 -13.27
N THR A 23 -2.94 -14.75 -13.50
CA THR A 23 -3.47 -13.45 -13.98
C THR A 23 -3.17 -12.32 -13.00
N LEU A 24 -3.36 -12.54 -11.70
CA LEU A 24 -3.08 -11.51 -10.68
C LEU A 24 -1.60 -11.15 -10.65
N ALA A 25 -0.71 -12.14 -10.71
CA ALA A 25 0.73 -11.93 -10.69
C ALA A 25 1.26 -11.20 -11.94
N GLU A 26 0.70 -11.50 -13.12
CA GLU A 26 1.10 -10.89 -14.39
C GLU A 26 0.51 -9.48 -14.58
N SER A 27 -0.79 -9.34 -14.32
CA SER A 27 -1.51 -8.07 -14.55
C SER A 27 -1.30 -7.04 -13.44
N ARG A 28 -0.85 -7.47 -12.25
CA ARG A 28 -0.74 -6.66 -11.03
C ARG A 28 -2.00 -5.86 -10.72
N SER A 29 -3.13 -6.42 -11.11
CA SER A 29 -4.43 -5.78 -11.01
C SER A 29 -5.33 -6.59 -10.10
N PRO A 30 -6.00 -5.95 -9.12
CA PRO A 30 -6.89 -6.67 -8.21
C PRO A 30 -8.13 -7.20 -8.93
N MET A 31 -8.68 -8.30 -8.41
CA MET A 31 -9.94 -8.90 -8.83
C MET A 31 -11.00 -8.73 -7.73
N ILE A 32 -12.20 -8.29 -8.10
CA ILE A 32 -13.34 -8.19 -7.20
C ILE A 32 -14.14 -9.49 -7.27
N ILE A 33 -14.39 -10.10 -6.12
CA ILE A 33 -15.18 -11.32 -6.00
C ILE A 33 -16.60 -11.00 -5.55
N THR A 34 -17.58 -11.51 -6.29
CA THR A 34 -19.00 -11.39 -5.94
C THR A 34 -19.58 -12.70 -5.40
N GLN A 35 -20.59 -12.57 -4.54
CA GLN A 35 -21.45 -13.67 -4.09
C GLN A 35 -22.90 -13.20 -4.19
N ASN A 36 -23.76 -13.99 -4.84
CA ASN A 36 -25.15 -13.64 -5.11
C ASN A 36 -25.31 -12.26 -5.81
N GLY A 37 -24.37 -11.91 -6.69
CA GLY A 37 -24.37 -10.64 -7.41
C GLY A 37 -23.76 -9.45 -6.67
N GLU A 38 -23.45 -9.60 -5.37
CA GLU A 38 -22.89 -8.53 -4.55
C GLU A 38 -21.37 -8.68 -4.39
N ALA A 39 -20.62 -7.58 -4.48
CA ALA A 39 -19.18 -7.58 -4.20
C ALA A 39 -18.92 -7.88 -2.71
N LYS A 40 -18.07 -8.87 -2.43
CA LYS A 40 -17.76 -9.31 -1.06
C LYS A 40 -16.27 -9.27 -0.71
N ALA A 41 -15.38 -9.41 -1.68
CA ALA A 41 -13.95 -9.45 -1.45
C ALA A 41 -13.15 -8.89 -2.62
N VAL A 42 -11.88 -8.57 -2.36
CA VAL A 42 -10.88 -8.23 -3.37
C VAL A 42 -9.71 -9.18 -3.20
N ILE A 43 -9.21 -9.73 -4.30
CA ILE A 43 -8.01 -10.58 -4.33
C ILE A 43 -6.95 -9.84 -5.17
N GLN A 44 -5.72 -9.84 -4.69
CA GLN A 44 -4.56 -9.24 -5.36
C GLN A 44 -3.31 -10.05 -5.05
N ASP A 45 -2.24 -9.88 -5.83
CA ASP A 45 -0.95 -10.50 -5.52
C ASP A 45 -0.27 -9.83 -4.32
N ILE A 46 0.62 -10.58 -3.66
CA ILE A 46 1.26 -10.16 -2.42
C ILE A 46 2.13 -8.91 -2.61
N ALA A 47 2.86 -8.81 -3.72
CA ALA A 47 3.77 -7.70 -3.94
C ALA A 47 3.01 -6.38 -4.22
N SER A 48 1.87 -6.43 -4.93
CA SER A 48 0.99 -5.27 -5.06
C SER A 48 0.31 -4.87 -3.73
N TYR A 49 -0.04 -5.85 -2.89
CA TYR A 49 -0.55 -5.57 -1.54
C TYR A 49 0.49 -4.86 -0.67
N GLU A 50 1.72 -5.38 -0.63
CA GLU A 50 2.83 -4.80 0.12
C GLU A 50 3.17 -3.39 -0.36
N GLN A 51 3.27 -3.18 -1.67
CA GLN A 51 3.51 -1.85 -2.25
C GLN A 51 2.42 -0.85 -1.86
N THR A 52 1.15 -1.29 -1.80
CA THR A 52 0.04 -0.45 -1.34
C THR A 52 0.19 -0.09 0.14
N GLN A 53 0.58 -1.05 1.00
CA GLN A 53 0.84 -0.79 2.42
C GLN A 53 1.98 0.20 2.63
N GLU A 54 3.09 0.04 1.91
CA GLU A 54 4.24 0.95 1.96
C GLU A 54 3.87 2.36 1.50
N THR A 55 3.10 2.47 0.42
CA THR A 55 2.61 3.75 -0.09
C THR A 55 1.73 4.44 0.96
N MET A 56 0.81 3.72 1.58
CA MET A 56 -0.04 4.26 2.64
C MET A 56 0.76 4.70 3.88
N ALA A 57 1.78 3.94 4.26
CA ALA A 57 2.69 4.31 5.34
C ALA A 57 3.43 5.61 5.03
N LEU A 58 3.98 5.75 3.82
CA LEU A 58 4.65 6.97 3.37
C LEU A 58 3.70 8.16 3.36
N LEU A 59 2.50 8.02 2.80
CA LEU A 59 1.49 9.09 2.79
C LEU A 59 1.11 9.52 4.22
N LYS A 60 1.02 8.59 5.17
CA LYS A 60 0.79 8.90 6.58
C LYS A 60 1.96 9.68 7.20
N ILE A 61 3.20 9.25 6.94
CA ILE A 61 4.41 9.98 7.40
C ILE A 61 4.41 11.41 6.86
N LEU A 62 4.11 11.59 5.57
CA LEU A 62 4.06 12.92 4.94
C LEU A 62 2.94 13.78 5.54
N ALA A 63 1.75 13.22 5.77
CA ALA A 63 0.64 13.94 6.38
C ALA A 63 0.98 14.41 7.81
N LEU A 64 1.59 13.53 8.62
CA LEU A 64 2.08 13.87 9.96
C LEU A 64 3.15 14.96 9.91
N GLY A 65 4.13 14.83 9.01
CA GLY A 65 5.18 15.85 8.83
C GLY A 65 4.61 17.21 8.41
N GLN A 66 3.63 17.24 7.50
CA GLN A 66 2.94 18.48 7.14
C GLN A 66 2.20 19.11 8.32
N GLN A 67 1.58 18.29 9.18
CA GLN A 67 0.93 18.77 10.40
C GLN A 67 1.96 19.39 11.36
N GLN A 68 3.10 18.72 11.60
CA GLN A 68 4.17 19.22 12.47
C GLN A 68 4.73 20.55 11.98
N VAL A 69 4.93 20.71 10.66
CA VAL A 69 5.35 21.99 10.08
C VAL A 69 4.32 23.09 10.35
N LYS A 70 3.02 22.79 10.19
CA LYS A 70 1.95 23.76 10.45
C LYS A 70 1.85 24.16 11.92
N THR A 71 2.10 23.25 12.85
CA THR A 71 2.04 23.52 14.31
C THR A 71 3.36 24.05 14.89
N GLY A 72 4.41 24.18 14.06
CA GLY A 72 5.72 24.64 14.52
C GLY A 72 6.52 23.59 15.29
N GLU A 73 6.12 22.32 15.26
CA GLU A 73 6.85 21.16 15.80
C GLU A 73 8.04 20.79 14.91
N ILE A 74 8.92 21.76 14.69
CA ILE A 74 10.09 21.65 13.79
C ILE A 74 11.38 21.85 14.58
N THR A 75 12.45 21.20 14.13
CA THR A 75 13.80 21.44 14.65
C THR A 75 14.63 22.14 13.58
N PRO A 76 15.28 23.29 13.89
CA PRO A 76 16.19 23.94 12.95
C PRO A 76 17.32 23.01 12.48
N VAL A 77 17.66 23.08 11.20
CA VAL A 77 18.66 22.20 10.59
C VAL A 77 20.03 22.27 11.30
N LYS A 78 20.43 23.46 11.78
CA LYS A 78 21.65 23.66 12.55
C LYS A 78 21.72 22.77 13.80
N ASP A 79 20.59 22.60 14.49
CA ASP A 79 20.52 21.85 15.75
C ASP A 79 20.55 20.34 15.46
N VAL A 80 19.92 19.92 14.35
CA VAL A 80 19.99 18.52 13.87
C VAL A 80 21.42 18.14 13.48
N ILE A 81 22.12 18.97 12.70
CA ILE A 81 23.51 18.73 12.29
C ILE A 81 24.42 18.63 13.52
N GLN A 82 24.27 19.54 14.48
CA GLN A 82 25.05 19.52 15.71
C GLN A 82 24.83 18.23 16.50
N ARG A 83 23.57 17.77 16.61
CA ARG A 83 23.22 16.52 17.30
C ARG A 83 23.82 15.29 16.61
N LEU A 84 23.80 15.22 15.28
CA LEU A 84 24.37 14.10 14.53
C LEU A 84 25.89 14.02 14.71
N LYS A 85 26.60 15.15 14.57
CA LYS A 85 28.05 15.25 14.81
C LYS A 85 28.46 14.83 16.22
N ASN A 86 27.61 15.07 17.21
CA ASN A 86 27.87 14.68 18.59
C ASN A 86 27.65 13.18 18.83
N LYS A 87 26.77 12.52 18.08
CA LYS A 87 26.55 11.06 18.18
C LYS A 87 27.73 10.25 17.62
N GLU A 88 28.33 10.70 16.52
CA GLU A 88 29.51 10.04 15.92
C GLU A 88 30.75 10.09 16.82
N LYS A 89 30.77 10.94 17.85
CA LYS A 89 31.89 11.03 18.81
C LYS A 89 31.86 9.98 19.93
N PHE A 90 30.81 9.14 20.00
CA PHE A 90 30.64 8.11 21.04
C PHE A 90 30.61 6.68 20.49
N THR A 91 30.97 6.48 19.22
CA THR A 91 31.26 5.20 18.56
C THR A 91 32.67 5.24 18.01
#